data_AF-A0A2V2SP25-F1
#
_entry.id   AF-A0A2V2SP25-F1
#
_cell.length_a   1.000
_cell.length_b   1.000
_cell.length_c   1.000
_cell.angle_alpha   90.00
_cell.angle_beta   90.00
_cell.angle_gamma   90.00
#
_symmetry.space_group_name_H-M   'P 1'
#
loop_
_entity.id
_entity.type
_entity.pdbx_description
1 polymer ?
#
loop_
_entity_poly.entity_id
_entity_poly.type
_entity_poly.pdbx_seq_one_letter_code
_entity_poly.pdbx_strand_id
1 'polypeptide(L)'
;MSAPDEQILCGVCRKRPANHHIAEVISGTMSIRDFCTECLEASGMDANPAEKEIKPGSVCRYCGSQPGPTGTDFLALALGEVRQSEPICMNCSLEYLFFAQRELSRISHLSGEEQQARLQSLRGEADEHMREWVVRKK
;
A
#
# COMPACT_ATOMS: atom_id res chain seq x y z
N MET A 1 -5.39 -2.36 26.10
CA MET A 1 -3.98 -1.90 26.11
C MET A 1 -3.50 -1.98 24.68
N SER A 2 -3.49 -0.86 23.95
CA SER A 2 -2.99 -0.82 22.58
C SER A 2 -1.49 -1.08 22.61
N ALA A 3 -0.99 -1.98 21.77
CA ALA A 3 0.45 -2.17 21.57
C ALA A 3 1.10 -0.82 21.25
N PRO A 4 2.34 -0.54 21.68
CA PRO A 4 3.02 0.67 21.25
C PRO A 4 3.04 0.64 19.72
N ASP A 5 2.44 1.63 19.08
CA ASP A 5 2.59 1.85 17.64
C ASP A 5 4.09 1.98 17.40
N GLU A 6 4.74 0.91 16.94
CA GLU A 6 6.13 0.96 16.47
C GLU A 6 6.13 1.93 15.31
N GLN A 7 6.50 3.16 15.62
CA GLN A 7 6.41 4.28 14.71
C GLN A 7 7.48 4.05 13.63
N ILE A 8 7.04 3.61 12.45
CA ILE A 8 7.92 3.37 11.31
C ILE A 8 8.58 4.70 10.94
N LEU A 9 9.92 4.71 10.92
CA LEU A 9 10.69 5.90 10.57
C LEU A 9 10.89 6.00 9.07
N CYS A 10 11.01 7.21 8.56
CA CYS A 10 11.37 7.46 7.18
C CYS A 10 12.68 6.75 6.81
N GLY A 11 12.65 5.93 5.75
CA GLY A 11 13.80 5.19 5.24
C GLY A 11 14.93 6.06 4.70
N VAL A 12 14.65 7.33 4.36
CA VAL A 12 15.64 8.30 3.87
C VAL A 12 16.35 9.00 5.04
N CYS A 13 15.63 9.77 5.85
CA CYS A 13 16.25 10.58 6.90
C CYS A 13 16.43 9.85 8.23
N ARG A 14 15.67 8.78 8.48
CA ARG A 14 15.58 8.03 9.76
C ARG A 14 15.35 8.88 11.01
N LYS A 15 14.88 10.11 10.86
CA LYS A 15 14.68 11.07 11.96
C LYS A 15 13.20 11.34 12.25
N ARG A 16 12.34 11.16 11.25
CA ARG A 16 10.92 11.52 11.29
C ARG A 16 10.06 10.29 11.04
N PRO A 17 8.84 10.24 11.61
CA PRO A 17 7.87 9.22 11.27
C PRO A 17 7.61 9.18 9.76
N ALA A 18 7.49 7.99 9.22
CA ALA A 18 6.97 7.80 7.89
C ALA A 18 5.47 8.03 7.90
N ASN A 19 5.00 8.87 6.98
CA ASN A 19 3.59 9.15 6.75
C ASN A 19 3.19 8.87 5.29
N HIS A 20 4.09 8.28 4.51
CA HIS A 20 3.87 7.81 3.16
C HIS A 20 4.53 6.44 2.99
N HIS A 21 3.77 5.47 2.50
CA HIS A 21 4.25 4.13 2.15
C HIS A 21 4.12 3.97 0.64
N ILE A 22 5.25 3.95 -0.06
CA ILE A 22 5.29 3.88 -1.52
C ILE A 22 5.73 2.48 -1.92
N ALA A 23 4.88 1.82 -2.70
CA ALA A 23 5.24 0.59 -3.37
C ALA A 23 5.89 0.91 -4.70
N GLU A 24 7.08 0.39 -4.90
CA GLU A 24 7.78 0.39 -6.17
C GLU A 24 7.95 -1.02 -6.67
N VAL A 25 7.79 -1.22 -7.98
CA VAL A 25 8.20 -2.46 -8.63
C VAL A 25 9.34 -2.21 -9.59
N ILE A 26 10.43 -2.89 -9.32
CA ILE A 26 11.64 -2.89 -10.14
C ILE A 26 11.89 -4.33 -10.53
N SER A 27 11.91 -4.61 -11.83
CA SER A 27 12.19 -5.95 -12.39
C SER A 27 11.34 -7.07 -11.76
N GLY A 28 10.04 -6.83 -11.56
CA GLY A 28 9.10 -7.83 -11.01
C GLY A 28 9.21 -8.03 -9.49
N THR A 29 10.09 -7.30 -8.80
CA THR A 29 10.18 -7.31 -7.34
C THR A 29 9.53 -6.06 -6.77
N MET A 30 8.60 -6.25 -5.84
CA MET A 30 7.98 -5.15 -5.10
C MET A 30 8.81 -4.81 -3.85
N SER A 31 9.18 -3.54 -3.73
CA SER A 31 9.76 -2.97 -2.52
C SER A 31 8.86 -1.87 -1.98
N ILE A 32 8.67 -1.86 -0.67
CA ILE A 32 7.98 -0.78 0.03
C ILE A 32 9.05 0.18 0.54
N ARG A 33 8.90 1.47 0.26
CA ARG A 33 9.72 2.54 0.83
C ARG A 33 8.88 3.47 1.68
N ASP A 34 9.40 3.76 2.86
CA ASP A 34 8.76 4.61 3.85
C ASP A 34 9.32 6.03 3.81
N PHE A 35 8.47 7.02 3.55
CA PHE A 35 8.87 8.42 3.47
C PHE A 35 8.16 9.28 4.52
N CYS A 36 8.88 10.28 5.02
CA CYS A 36 8.25 11.46 5.60
C CYS A 36 7.95 12.47 4.48
N THR A 37 6.99 13.37 4.69
CA THR A 37 6.57 14.38 3.69
C THR A 37 7.75 15.06 2.99
N GLU A 38 8.67 15.69 3.72
CA GLU A 38 9.75 16.44 3.07
C GLU A 38 10.71 15.53 2.27
N CYS A 39 10.95 14.29 2.73
CA CYS A 39 11.81 13.37 1.99
C CYS A 39 11.11 12.83 0.74
N LEU A 40 9.79 12.69 0.77
CA LEU A 40 9.02 12.36 -0.42
C LEU A 40 9.08 13.50 -1.44
N GLU A 41 8.76 14.73 -1.02
CA GLU A 41 8.83 15.93 -1.86
C GLU A 41 10.22 16.11 -2.49
N ALA A 42 11.29 15.92 -1.69
CA ALA A 42 12.66 16.04 -2.17
C ALA A 42 13.09 14.91 -3.11
N SER A 43 12.43 13.74 -3.08
CA SER A 43 12.81 12.60 -3.92
C SER A 43 12.46 12.81 -5.40
N GLY A 44 11.59 13.77 -5.72
CA GLY A 44 11.08 13.96 -7.07
C GLY A 44 10.26 12.78 -7.60
N MET A 45 10.03 11.76 -6.75
CA MET A 45 8.89 10.87 -6.91
C MET A 45 7.70 11.76 -6.63
N ASP A 46 7.13 12.32 -7.70
CA ASP A 46 5.79 12.87 -7.62
C ASP A 46 4.99 11.83 -6.84
N ALA A 47 4.46 12.21 -5.68
CA ALA A 47 3.21 11.62 -5.23
C ALA A 47 2.28 11.85 -6.42
N ASN A 48 2.22 10.86 -7.32
CA ASN A 48 1.50 10.97 -8.57
C ASN A 48 0.14 11.62 -8.25
N PRO A 49 -0.34 12.63 -8.98
CA PRO A 49 -1.55 13.45 -8.72
C PRO A 49 -2.87 12.71 -8.43
N ALA A 50 -2.83 11.38 -8.32
CA ALA A 50 -3.81 10.54 -7.66
C ALA A 50 -3.69 10.52 -6.11
N GLU A 51 -3.01 11.49 -5.47
CA GLU A 51 -3.55 12.06 -4.22
C GLU A 51 -4.94 12.62 -4.53
N LYS A 52 -5.90 11.72 -4.71
CA LYS A 52 -7.29 12.11 -4.79
C LYS A 52 -7.58 12.81 -3.48
N GLU A 53 -8.03 14.05 -3.56
CA GLU A 53 -8.65 14.73 -2.43
C GLU A 53 -9.56 13.72 -1.74
N ILE A 54 -9.15 13.33 -0.54
CA ILE A 54 -9.96 12.51 0.33
C ILE A 54 -11.22 13.35 0.55
N LYS A 55 -12.34 12.92 -0.05
CA LYS A 55 -13.58 13.66 0.06
C LYS A 55 -13.91 13.83 1.55
N PRO A 56 -14.30 15.03 2.02
CA PRO A 56 -14.72 15.22 3.39
C PRO A 56 -15.76 14.17 3.81
N GLY A 57 -15.55 13.51 4.95
CA GLY A 57 -16.39 12.40 5.42
C GLY A 57 -16.04 11.02 4.87
N SER A 58 -15.00 10.89 4.03
CA SER A 58 -14.47 9.57 3.65
C SER A 58 -13.89 8.84 4.85
N VAL A 59 -14.11 7.52 4.89
CA VAL A 59 -13.56 6.62 5.90
C VAL A 59 -12.74 5.54 5.22
N CYS A 60 -11.76 4.97 5.94
CA CYS A 60 -10.99 3.83 5.49
C CYS A 60 -11.91 2.67 5.11
N ARG A 61 -11.76 2.15 3.89
CA ARG A 61 -12.54 1.01 3.36
C ARG A 61 -12.63 -0.18 4.32
N TYR A 62 -11.52 -0.48 5.01
CA TYR A 62 -11.43 -1.70 5.82
C TYR A 62 -11.80 -1.47 7.29
N CYS A 63 -11.25 -0.44 7.94
CA CYS A 63 -11.39 -0.24 9.39
C CYS A 63 -12.32 0.91 9.78
N GLY A 64 -12.76 1.76 8.84
CA GLY A 64 -13.60 2.91 9.11
C GLY A 64 -12.90 4.13 9.74
N SER A 65 -11.59 4.04 10.02
CA SER A 65 -10.81 5.17 10.55
C SER A 65 -10.59 6.26 9.49
N GLN A 66 -10.06 7.43 9.90
CA GLN A 66 -9.72 8.49 8.97
C GLN A 66 -8.69 7.98 7.93
N PRO A 67 -8.97 8.12 6.63
CA PRO A 67 -8.05 7.71 5.58
C PRO A 67 -6.81 8.62 5.58
N GLY A 68 -5.67 8.04 5.18
CA GLY A 68 -4.43 8.78 5.00
C GLY A 68 -4.28 9.22 3.54
N PRO A 69 -3.28 10.06 3.22
CA PRO A 69 -2.91 10.32 1.83
C PRO A 69 -2.68 8.98 1.13
N THR A 70 -3.50 8.70 0.12
CA THR A 70 -3.54 7.37 -0.51
C THR A 70 -2.31 7.20 -1.39
N GLY A 71 -1.52 6.15 -1.13
CA GLY A 71 -0.49 5.69 -2.06
C GLY A 71 -1.11 5.11 -3.33
N THR A 72 -0.28 4.90 -4.36
CA THR A 72 -0.74 4.34 -5.63
C THR A 72 -1.20 2.88 -5.46
N ASP A 73 -2.36 2.51 -6.05
CA ASP A 73 -2.81 1.12 -6.11
C ASP A 73 -1.84 0.32 -7.00
N PHE A 74 -0.87 -0.31 -6.35
CA PHE A 74 0.18 -1.05 -7.02
C PHE A 74 -0.37 -2.18 -7.90
N LEU A 75 -1.42 -2.88 -7.46
CA LEU A 75 -2.03 -3.93 -8.29
C LEU A 75 -2.74 -3.35 -9.50
N ALA A 76 -3.31 -2.14 -9.40
CA ALA A 76 -3.84 -1.45 -10.57
C ALA A 76 -2.72 -1.09 -11.56
N LEU A 77 -1.58 -0.59 -11.08
CA LEU A 77 -0.42 -0.33 -11.93
C LEU A 77 0.11 -1.60 -12.61
N ALA A 78 0.31 -2.68 -11.85
CA ALA A 78 0.74 -3.98 -12.39
C ALA A 78 -0.29 -4.58 -13.36
N LEU A 79 -1.57 -4.32 -13.07
CA LEU A 79 -2.78 -4.55 -13.87
C LEU A 79 -2.78 -3.88 -15.25
N GLY A 80 -2.09 -2.75 -15.38
CA GLY A 80 -2.42 -1.75 -16.40
C GLY A 80 -3.85 -1.22 -16.26
N GLU A 81 -4.46 -1.33 -15.08
CA GLU A 81 -5.83 -0.89 -14.81
C GLU A 81 -5.85 0.56 -14.33
N VAL A 82 -6.74 1.37 -14.91
CA VAL A 82 -7.07 2.71 -14.37
C VAL A 82 -8.23 2.55 -13.39
N ARG A 83 -7.93 2.31 -12.12
CA ARG A 83 -8.95 2.24 -11.06
C ARG A 83 -8.98 3.48 -10.18
N GLN A 84 -10.16 3.79 -9.68
CA GLN A 84 -10.30 4.75 -8.59
C GLN A 84 -9.74 4.11 -7.32
N SER A 85 -8.66 4.68 -6.78
CA SER A 85 -8.18 4.33 -5.45
C SER A 85 -9.30 4.60 -4.44
N GLU A 86 -9.64 3.58 -3.65
CA GLU A 86 -10.54 3.73 -2.52
C GLU A 86 -9.76 4.29 -1.32
N PRO A 87 -10.39 5.12 -0.46
CA PRO A 87 -9.71 5.71 0.68
C PRO A 87 -9.33 4.64 1.71
N ILE A 88 -8.04 4.54 2.03
CA ILE A 88 -7.48 3.58 2.99
C ILE A 88 -6.64 4.35 4.02
N CYS A 89 -6.68 3.97 5.30
CA CYS A 89 -5.82 4.56 6.33
C CYS A 89 -4.40 4.00 6.24
N MET A 90 -3.41 4.73 6.78
CA MET A 90 -2.00 4.34 6.74
C MET A 90 -1.73 2.91 7.20
N ASN A 91 -2.31 2.51 8.35
CA ASN A 91 -2.14 1.16 8.89
C ASN A 91 -2.71 0.07 7.98
N CYS A 92 -3.87 0.31 7.36
CA CYS A 92 -4.47 -0.66 6.44
C CYS A 92 -3.73 -0.68 5.10
N SER A 93 -3.22 0.46 4.64
CA SER A 93 -2.39 0.56 3.43
C SER A 93 -1.11 -0.26 3.61
N LEU A 94 -0.43 -0.09 4.74
CA LEU A 94 0.80 -0.81 5.02
C LEU A 94 0.61 -2.33 5.09
N GLU A 95 -0.40 -2.82 5.81
CA GLU A 95 -0.71 -4.25 5.86
C GLU A 95 -1.05 -4.81 4.47
N TYR A 96 -1.85 -4.07 3.70
CA TYR A 96 -2.19 -4.45 2.33
C TYR A 96 -0.93 -4.58 1.46
N LEU A 97 -0.03 -3.60 1.54
CA LEU A 97 1.23 -3.63 0.80
C LEU A 97 2.14 -4.77 1.25
N PHE A 98 2.23 -5.05 2.55
CA PHE A 98 3.01 -6.19 3.06
C PHE A 98 2.45 -7.54 2.59
N PHE A 99 1.13 -7.71 2.61
CA PHE A 99 0.49 -8.89 2.05
C PHE A 99 0.82 -9.03 0.57
N ALA A 100 0.60 -7.97 -0.22
CA ALA A 100 0.88 -7.97 -1.64
C ALA A 100 2.35 -8.30 -1.94
N GLN A 101 3.30 -7.66 -1.23
CA GLN A 101 4.73 -7.92 -1.39
C GLN A 101 5.08 -9.39 -1.11
N ARG A 102 4.52 -9.96 -0.04
CA ARG A 102 4.75 -11.36 0.32
C ARG A 102 4.25 -12.32 -0.76
N GLU A 103 3.04 -12.10 -1.27
CA GLU A 103 2.48 -12.98 -2.30
C GLU A 103 3.16 -12.80 -3.66
N LEU A 104 3.56 -11.57 -4.02
CA LEU A 104 4.35 -11.32 -5.23
C LEU A 104 5.69 -12.05 -5.21
N SER A 105 6.36 -12.04 -4.05
CA SER A 105 7.62 -12.75 -3.88
C SER A 105 7.46 -14.26 -4.13
N ARG A 106 6.29 -14.83 -3.82
CA ARG A 106 5.97 -16.24 -4.05
C ARG A 106 5.74 -16.59 -5.52
N ILE A 107 5.34 -15.63 -6.36
CA ILE A 107 5.07 -15.88 -7.79
C ILE A 107 6.19 -15.42 -8.72
N SER A 108 7.26 -14.81 -8.17
CA SER A 108 8.41 -14.30 -8.92
C SER A 108 9.12 -15.33 -9.80
N HIS A 109 9.00 -16.61 -9.48
CA HIS A 109 9.61 -17.72 -10.23
C HIS A 109 8.72 -18.30 -11.34
N LEU A 110 7.46 -17.87 -11.43
CA LEU A 110 6.51 -18.37 -12.43
C LEU A 110 6.76 -17.75 -13.80
N SER A 111 6.21 -18.37 -14.85
CA SER A 111 6.21 -17.77 -16.19
C SER A 111 5.33 -16.52 -16.26
N GLY A 112 5.50 -15.68 -17.29
CA GLY A 112 4.75 -14.42 -17.40
C GLY A 112 3.23 -14.59 -17.45
N GLU A 113 2.72 -15.64 -18.10
CA GLU A 113 1.29 -15.95 -18.15
C GLU A 113 0.74 -16.39 -16.79
N GLU A 114 1.47 -17.25 -16.08
CA GLU A 114 1.13 -17.69 -14.72
C GLU A 114 1.21 -16.54 -13.71
N GLN A 115 2.21 -15.67 -13.84
CA GLN A 115 2.32 -14.45 -13.04
C GLN A 115 1.11 -13.54 -13.27
N GLN A 116 0.70 -13.32 -14.51
CA GLN A 116 -0.47 -12.50 -14.83
C GLN A 116 -1.76 -13.10 -14.26
N ALA A 117 -1.97 -14.41 -14.38
CA ALA A 117 -3.13 -15.09 -13.81
C ALA A 117 -3.15 -15.01 -12.27
N ARG A 118 -2.00 -15.13 -11.60
CA ARG A 118 -1.92 -14.94 -10.14
C ARG A 118 -2.09 -13.49 -9.71
N LEU A 119 -1.55 -12.52 -10.45
CA LEU A 119 -1.79 -11.10 -10.19
C LEU A 119 -3.29 -10.75 -10.24
N GLN A 120 -4.03 -11.32 -11.19
CA GLN A 120 -5.49 -11.13 -11.27
C GLN A 120 -6.21 -11.67 -10.04
N SER A 121 -5.77 -12.81 -9.52
CA SER A 121 -6.34 -13.44 -8.31
C SER A 121 -5.95 -12.70 -7.02
N LEU A 122 -4.73 -12.17 -6.98
CA LEU A 122 -4.10 -11.58 -5.79
C LEU A 122 -4.90 -10.42 -5.20
N ARG A 123 -5.62 -9.66 -6.03
CA ARG A 123 -6.46 -8.56 -5.53
C ARG A 123 -7.60 -9.06 -4.66
N GLY A 124 -8.30 -10.12 -5.09
CA GLY A 124 -9.38 -10.73 -4.31
C GLY A 124 -8.86 -11.29 -2.99
N GLU A 125 -7.70 -11.95 -3.06
CA GLU A 125 -7.00 -12.50 -1.89
C GLU A 125 -6.56 -11.39 -0.91
N ALA A 126 -6.06 -10.25 -1.42
CA ALA A 126 -5.67 -9.12 -0.59
C ALA A 126 -6.87 -8.46 0.10
N ASP A 127 -8.00 -8.30 -0.60
CA ASP A 127 -9.25 -7.78 -0.02
C ASP A 127 -9.80 -8.73 1.06
N GLU A 128 -9.75 -10.04 0.84
CA GLU A 128 -10.15 -11.05 1.83
C GLU A 128 -9.24 -11.01 3.06
N HIS A 129 -7.91 -11.03 2.85
CA HIS A 129 -6.92 -10.90 3.91
C HIS A 129 -7.16 -9.66 4.77
N MET A 130 -7.40 -8.49 4.16
CA MET A 130 -7.62 -7.26 4.91
C MET A 130 -8.90 -7.30 5.75
N ARG A 131 -9.98 -7.91 5.23
CA ARG A 131 -11.23 -8.07 6.01
C ARG A 131 -11.00 -8.95 7.25
N GLU A 132 -10.26 -10.04 7.10
CA GLU A 132 -9.91 -10.90 8.23
C GLU A 132 -8.98 -10.22 9.24
N TRP A 133 -7.92 -9.57 8.75
CA TRP A 133 -6.92 -8.92 9.59
C TRP A 133 -7.53 -7.82 10.46
N VAL A 134 -8.41 -6.99 9.89
CA VAL A 134 -9.09 -5.92 10.66
C VAL A 134 -10.00 -6.50 11.74
N VAL A 135 -10.67 -7.62 11.50
CA VAL A 135 -11.50 -8.30 12.52
C VAL A 135 -10.64 -8.84 13.65
N ARG A 136 -9.47 -9.44 13.34
CA ARG A 136 -8.55 -10.00 14.35
C ARG A 136 -7.83 -8.94 15.18
N LYS A 137 -7.69 -7.71 14.66
CA LYS A 137 -7.04 -6.58 15.34
C LYS A 137 -7.97 -5.83 16.31
N LYS A 138 -9.28 -6.03 16.21
CA LYS A 138 -10.29 -5.45 17.11
C LYS A 138 -10.42 -6.26 18.39
#